data_AF-A0A1V5KNR7-F1
#
_entry.id   AF-A0A1V5KNR7-F1
#
_cell.length_a   1.000
_cell.length_b   1.000
_cell.length_c   1.000
_cell.angle_alpha   90.00
_cell.angle_beta   90.00
_cell.angle_gamma   90.00
#
_symmetry.space_group_name_H-M   'P 1'
#
loop_
_entity.id
_entity.type
_entity.pdbx_description
1 polymer ?
#
loop_
_entity_poly.entity_id
_entity_poly.type
_entity_poly.pdbx_seq_one_letter_code
_entity_poly.pdbx_strand_id
1 'polypeptide(L)'
;MLRRFFCALFALLMIAVFSAPASAEPVSDFVRLHVVAEGDSDWEQQVKLHVRDACLEAARELLSECDGADEAYAALNANLAKFQTAAVLAAGEMGFSGEISVETGTFEFPDRLYGDLFVPAGDYRALRVTLGAGEGHNWWCVLYPSLCVLDENAYLAGEQPPIEFYSSIGCFLSGLFGG
;
A
#
# COMPACT_ATOMS: atom_id res chain seq x y z
N MET A 1 41.35 -32.10 13.53
CA MET A 1 40.39 -31.40 14.41
C MET A 1 40.16 -29.95 14.00
N LEU A 2 41.18 -29.22 13.54
CA LEU A 2 41.11 -27.80 13.17
C LEU A 2 40.09 -27.45 12.05
N ARG A 3 39.90 -28.34 11.08
CA ARG A 3 38.98 -28.15 9.94
C ARG A 3 37.49 -28.22 10.33
N ARG A 4 37.14 -28.99 11.38
CA ARG A 4 35.77 -29.06 11.92
C ARG A 4 35.42 -27.80 12.73
N PHE A 5 36.41 -27.25 13.44
CA PHE A 5 36.27 -25.97 14.13
C PHE A 5 36.06 -24.80 13.16
N PHE A 6 36.79 -24.78 12.04
CA PHE A 6 36.64 -23.72 11.03
C PHE A 6 35.25 -23.74 10.36
N CYS A 7 34.72 -24.93 10.05
CA CYS A 7 33.37 -25.06 9.50
C CYS A 7 32.28 -24.66 10.51
N ALA A 8 32.45 -25.03 11.79
CA ALA A 8 31.50 -24.64 12.84
C ALA A 8 31.53 -23.12 13.09
N LEU A 9 32.70 -22.50 13.07
CA LEU A 9 32.84 -21.04 13.23
C LEU A 9 32.25 -20.28 12.02
N PHE A 10 32.46 -20.79 10.80
CA PHE A 10 31.89 -20.20 9.59
C PHE A 10 30.36 -20.34 9.55
N ALA A 11 29.83 -21.50 9.96
CA ALA A 11 28.38 -21.69 10.08
C ALA A 11 27.76 -20.77 11.15
N LEU A 12 28.43 -20.58 12.29
CA LEU A 12 27.98 -19.67 13.35
C LEU A 12 28.01 -18.20 12.88
N LEU A 13 29.01 -17.83 12.09
CA LEU A 13 29.13 -16.49 11.51
C LEU A 13 28.01 -16.21 10.49
N MET A 14 27.67 -17.20 9.66
CA MET A 14 26.57 -17.08 8.68
C MET A 14 25.19 -16.96 9.36
N ILE A 15 24.97 -17.66 10.47
CA ILE A 15 23.73 -17.53 11.27
C ILE A 15 23.61 -16.12 11.86
N ALA A 16 24.72 -15.53 12.31
CA ALA A 16 24.73 -14.17 12.87
C ALA A 16 24.47 -13.09 11.80
N VAL A 17 24.92 -13.29 10.56
CA VAL A 17 24.70 -12.34 9.45
C VAL A 17 23.25 -12.36 8.95
N PHE A 18 22.57 -13.50 9.00
CA PHE A 18 21.15 -13.62 8.63
C PHE A 18 20.17 -13.20 9.75
N SER A 19 20.66 -12.90 10.95
CA SER A 19 19.84 -12.46 12.08
C SER A 19 19.74 -10.93 12.15
N ALA A 20 19.85 -10.23 11.02
CA ALA A 20 19.46 -8.82 10.98
C ALA A 20 17.93 -8.77 11.17
N PRO A 21 17.42 -8.13 12.24
CA PRO A 21 15.98 -7.91 12.34
C PRO A 21 15.60 -7.01 11.15
N ALA A 22 14.78 -7.54 10.24
CA ALA A 22 14.02 -6.68 9.35
C ALA A 22 13.24 -5.74 10.26
N SER A 23 13.50 -4.44 10.20
CA SER A 23 12.73 -3.44 10.94
C SER A 23 11.32 -3.43 10.37
N ALA A 24 10.46 -4.29 10.88
CA ALA A 24 9.03 -4.20 10.66
C ALA A 24 8.57 -2.98 11.46
N GLU A 25 8.42 -1.84 10.78
CA GLU A 25 7.73 -0.67 11.31
C GLU A 25 6.36 -1.13 11.83
N PRO A 26 5.95 -0.71 13.04
CA PRO A 26 4.69 -1.17 13.61
C PRO A 26 3.52 -0.76 12.70
N VAL A 27 2.60 -1.69 12.46
CA VAL A 27 1.37 -1.52 11.65
C VAL A 27 0.58 -0.26 12.04
N SER A 28 0.67 0.17 13.30
CA SER A 28 0.02 1.37 13.84
C SER A 28 0.44 2.67 13.16
N ASP A 29 1.61 2.71 12.53
CA ASP A 29 2.23 3.94 12.07
C ASP A 29 1.89 4.24 10.61
N PHE A 30 1.08 3.37 9.99
CA PHE A 30 0.65 3.50 8.60
C PHE A 30 -0.80 3.97 8.47
N VAL A 31 -1.00 4.94 7.58
CA VAL A 31 -2.31 5.29 7.04
C VAL A 31 -2.30 5.04 5.54
N ARG A 32 -3.24 4.24 5.04
CA ARG A 32 -3.24 3.75 3.65
C ARG A 32 -4.31 4.43 2.80
N LEU A 33 -4.19 4.30 1.48
CA LEU A 33 -5.19 4.66 0.48
C LEU A 33 -5.61 3.41 -0.28
N HIS A 34 -6.91 3.26 -0.49
CA HIS A 34 -7.49 2.21 -1.30
C HIS A 34 -8.45 2.83 -2.32
N VAL A 35 -8.14 2.71 -3.61
CA VAL A 35 -9.02 3.20 -4.69
C VAL A 35 -9.53 1.99 -5.48
N VAL A 36 -10.85 1.85 -5.56
CA VAL A 36 -11.53 0.76 -6.26
C VAL A 36 -12.19 1.32 -7.51
N ALA A 37 -11.89 0.74 -8.68
CA ALA A 37 -12.50 1.13 -9.95
C ALA A 37 -13.92 0.56 -10.09
N GLU A 38 -14.73 1.17 -10.95
CA GLU A 38 -16.04 0.61 -11.30
C GLU A 38 -15.90 -0.74 -12.01
N GLY A 39 -14.92 -0.84 -12.92
CA GLY A 39 -14.63 -2.05 -13.69
C GLY A 39 -13.18 -2.13 -14.19
N ASP A 40 -12.93 -3.06 -15.10
CA ASP A 40 -11.60 -3.46 -15.55
C ASP A 40 -11.22 -2.98 -16.95
N SER A 41 -12.06 -2.16 -17.59
CA SER A 41 -11.67 -1.57 -18.88
C SER A 41 -10.51 -0.60 -18.71
N ASP A 42 -9.69 -0.46 -19.76
CA ASP A 42 -8.54 0.46 -19.75
C ASP A 42 -8.94 1.90 -19.37
N TRP A 43 -10.14 2.33 -19.78
CA TRP A 43 -10.67 3.65 -19.42
C TRP A 43 -11.03 3.74 -17.93
N GLU A 44 -11.73 2.74 -17.36
CA GLU A 44 -12.05 2.72 -15.92
C GLU A 44 -10.78 2.69 -15.05
N GLN A 45 -9.78 1.94 -15.49
CA GLN A 45 -8.48 1.91 -14.84
C GLN A 45 -7.77 3.28 -14.92
N GLN A 46 -7.87 4.00 -16.04
CA GLN A 46 -7.36 5.38 -16.15
C GLN A 46 -8.12 6.36 -15.26
N VAL A 47 -9.45 6.27 -15.19
CA VAL A 47 -10.26 7.09 -14.27
C VAL A 47 -9.80 6.88 -12.82
N LYS A 48 -9.59 5.62 -12.41
CA LYS A 48 -9.05 5.28 -11.09
C LYS A 48 -7.71 5.94 -10.82
N LEU A 49 -6.78 5.89 -11.78
CA LEU A 49 -5.45 6.50 -11.63
C LEU A 49 -5.54 8.03 -11.52
N HIS A 50 -6.40 8.66 -12.31
CA HIS A 50 -6.62 10.11 -12.25
C HIS A 50 -7.24 10.54 -10.92
N VAL A 51 -8.23 9.80 -10.42
CA VAL A 51 -8.85 10.02 -9.10
C VAL A 51 -7.84 9.81 -7.98
N ARG A 52 -7.02 8.75 -8.06
CA ARG A 52 -5.92 8.49 -7.13
C ARG A 52 -5.00 9.71 -7.06
N ASP A 53 -4.56 10.24 -8.20
CA ASP A 53 -3.60 11.36 -8.23
C ASP A 53 -4.18 12.62 -7.58
N ALA A 54 -5.45 12.91 -7.85
CA ALA A 54 -6.17 14.02 -7.20
C ALA A 54 -6.29 13.84 -5.67
N CYS A 55 -6.60 12.62 -5.21
CA CYS A 55 -6.64 12.31 -3.78
C CYS A 55 -5.25 12.37 -3.12
N LEU A 56 -4.21 11.92 -3.82
CA LEU A 56 -2.83 11.99 -3.32
C LEU A 56 -2.37 13.44 -3.16
N GLU A 57 -2.69 14.31 -4.10
CA GLU A 57 -2.34 15.72 -4.00
C GLU A 57 -3.07 16.40 -2.83
N ALA A 58 -4.38 16.16 -2.70
CA ALA A 58 -5.15 16.66 -1.56
C ALA A 58 -4.61 16.14 -0.21
N ALA A 59 -4.13 14.89 -0.17
CA ALA A 59 -3.52 14.29 1.01
C ALA A 59 -2.15 14.88 1.31
N ARG A 60 -1.29 15.13 0.30
CA ARG A 60 0.02 15.74 0.49
C ARG A 60 -0.07 17.10 1.16
N GLU A 61 -0.99 17.95 0.69
CA GLU A 61 -1.24 19.25 1.32
C GLU A 61 -1.66 19.07 2.78
N LEU A 62 -2.63 18.20 3.04
CA LEU A 62 -3.23 18.02 4.36
C LEU A 62 -2.28 17.38 5.37
N LEU A 63 -1.52 16.38 4.95
CA LEU A 63 -0.64 15.58 5.81
C LEU A 63 0.74 16.23 5.99
N SER A 64 1.06 17.29 5.24
CA SER A 64 2.33 18.03 5.40
C SER A 64 2.50 18.67 6.77
N GLU A 65 1.40 18.89 7.49
CA GLU A 65 1.37 19.48 8.83
C GLU A 65 1.25 18.42 9.95
N CYS A 66 1.20 17.12 9.60
CA CYS A 66 1.00 16.03 10.57
C CYS A 66 2.31 15.32 10.94
N ASP A 67 2.56 15.18 12.24
CA ASP A 67 3.77 14.56 12.77
C ASP A 67 3.57 13.07 13.18
N GLY A 68 2.36 12.52 12.99
CA GLY A 68 2.09 11.11 13.26
C GLY A 68 0.87 10.52 12.56
N ALA A 69 0.80 9.18 12.55
CA ALA A 69 -0.26 8.42 11.89
C ALA A 69 -1.66 8.67 12.48
N ASP A 70 -1.75 8.88 13.79
CA ASP A 70 -3.01 9.19 14.47
C ASP A 70 -3.56 10.55 14.06
N GLU A 71 -2.68 11.56 13.99
CA GLU A 71 -3.01 12.91 13.55
C GLU A 71 -3.39 12.92 12.07
N ALA A 72 -2.61 12.22 11.24
CA ALA A 72 -2.89 12.02 9.82
C ALA A 72 -4.28 11.41 9.60
N TYR A 73 -4.60 10.32 10.31
CA TYR A 73 -5.91 9.68 10.19
C TYR A 73 -7.05 10.59 10.66
N ALA A 74 -6.87 11.31 11.76
CA ALA A 74 -7.86 12.27 12.24
C ALA A 74 -8.09 13.42 11.24
N ALA A 75 -7.01 13.93 10.62
CA ALA A 75 -7.08 14.96 9.60
C ALA A 75 -7.83 14.47 8.36
N LEU A 76 -7.56 13.25 7.89
CA LEU A 76 -8.29 12.63 6.78
C LEU A 76 -9.79 12.52 7.09
N ASN A 77 -10.14 12.01 8.27
CA ASN A 77 -11.53 11.84 8.69
C ASN A 77 -12.27 13.19 8.78
N ALA A 78 -11.60 14.24 9.31
CA ALA A 78 -12.17 15.58 9.38
C ALA A 78 -12.35 16.23 8.00
N ASN A 79 -11.57 15.82 7.00
CA ASN A 79 -11.56 16.40 5.65
C ASN A 79 -12.12 15.45 4.58
N LEU A 80 -12.91 14.45 4.95
CA LEU A 80 -13.54 13.51 4.02
C LEU A 80 -14.27 14.20 2.85
N ALA A 81 -14.97 15.30 3.14
CA ALA A 81 -15.67 16.09 2.12
C ALA A 81 -14.71 16.69 1.06
N LYS A 82 -13.48 17.05 1.44
CA LYS A 82 -12.45 17.53 0.50
C LYS A 82 -12.06 16.40 -0.46
N PHE A 83 -11.82 15.20 0.05
CA PHE A 83 -11.48 14.03 -0.76
C PHE A 83 -12.63 13.58 -1.67
N GLN A 84 -13.87 13.59 -1.14
CA GLN A 84 -15.07 13.32 -1.94
C GLN A 84 -15.18 14.30 -3.12
N THR A 85 -14.96 15.60 -2.86
CA THR A 85 -15.02 16.63 -3.91
C THR A 85 -13.91 16.44 -4.93
N ALA A 86 -12.68 16.19 -4.48
CA ALA A 86 -11.53 15.95 -5.37
C ALA A 86 -11.77 14.73 -6.28
N ALA A 87 -12.25 13.63 -5.71
CA ALA A 87 -12.54 12.41 -6.47
C ALA A 87 -13.65 12.62 -7.51
N VAL A 88 -14.73 13.32 -7.15
CA VAL A 88 -15.85 13.64 -8.06
C VAL A 88 -15.41 14.55 -9.20
N LEU A 89 -14.63 15.59 -8.91
CA LEU A 89 -14.11 16.49 -9.94
C LEU A 89 -13.18 15.75 -10.91
N ALA A 90 -12.21 15.01 -10.38
CA ALA A 90 -11.26 14.26 -11.20
C ALA A 90 -11.97 13.22 -12.09
N ALA A 91 -12.90 12.43 -11.53
CA ALA A 91 -13.65 11.46 -12.30
C ALA A 91 -14.50 12.16 -13.40
N GLY A 92 -15.15 13.29 -13.05
CA GLY A 92 -15.95 14.08 -13.98
C GLY A 92 -15.13 14.66 -15.15
N GLU A 93 -13.89 15.07 -14.93
CA GLU A 93 -12.97 15.51 -16.00
C GLU A 93 -12.70 14.43 -17.04
N MET A 94 -12.68 13.16 -16.60
CA MET A 94 -12.52 11.98 -17.46
C MET A 94 -13.84 11.51 -18.09
N GLY A 95 -14.96 12.18 -17.80
CA GLY A 95 -16.29 11.84 -18.32
C GLY A 95 -17.03 10.77 -17.50
N PHE A 96 -16.54 10.43 -16.31
CA PHE A 96 -17.21 9.47 -15.43
C PHE A 96 -18.39 10.11 -14.70
N SER A 97 -19.53 9.42 -14.68
CA SER A 97 -20.78 9.91 -14.07
C SER A 97 -21.39 8.95 -13.04
N GLY A 98 -20.65 7.90 -12.67
CA GLY A 98 -21.06 6.94 -11.65
C GLY A 98 -21.05 7.55 -10.24
N GLU A 99 -21.64 6.82 -9.29
CA GLU A 99 -21.57 7.16 -7.87
C GLU A 99 -20.13 7.03 -7.37
N ILE A 100 -19.67 7.96 -6.55
CA ILE A 100 -18.35 7.91 -5.94
C ILE A 100 -18.54 8.01 -4.44
N SER A 101 -17.94 7.09 -3.71
CA SER A 101 -17.99 7.06 -2.25
C SER A 101 -16.59 7.16 -1.67
N VAL A 102 -16.42 8.05 -0.70
CA VAL A 102 -15.16 8.21 0.04
C VAL A 102 -15.42 8.02 1.53
N GLU A 103 -14.67 7.12 2.14
CA GLU A 103 -14.81 6.79 3.56
C GLU A 103 -13.45 6.54 4.22
N THR A 104 -13.35 6.80 5.52
CA THR A 104 -12.22 6.37 6.34
C THR A 104 -12.65 5.24 7.24
N GLY A 105 -11.78 4.24 7.41
CA GLY A 105 -12.04 3.12 8.28
C GLY A 105 -10.82 2.22 8.41
N THR A 106 -11.05 1.05 9.01
CA THR A 106 -10.08 -0.04 9.02
C THR A 106 -10.47 -1.03 7.93
N PHE A 107 -9.54 -1.35 7.03
CA PHE A 107 -9.76 -2.27 5.93
C PHE A 107 -8.62 -3.28 5.83
N GLU A 108 -8.92 -4.45 5.27
CA GLU A 108 -7.93 -5.46 4.95
C GLU A 108 -7.11 -5.04 3.73
N PHE A 109 -5.79 -5.10 3.86
CA PHE A 109 -4.86 -4.89 2.76
C PHE A 109 -4.00 -6.13 2.52
N PRO A 110 -3.64 -6.41 1.26
CA PRO A 110 -2.66 -7.44 0.94
C PRO A 110 -1.23 -6.97 1.26
N ASP A 111 -0.30 -7.92 1.23
CA ASP A 111 1.13 -7.66 1.29
C ASP A 111 1.57 -6.75 0.13
N ARG A 112 2.41 -5.78 0.43
CA ARG A 112 2.95 -4.84 -0.57
C ARG A 112 4.41 -4.56 -0.33
N LEU A 113 5.18 -4.52 -1.41
CA LEU A 113 6.58 -4.13 -1.42
C LEU A 113 6.69 -2.74 -2.05
N TYR A 114 7.26 -1.79 -1.33
CA TYR A 114 7.55 -0.43 -1.80
C TYR A 114 9.07 -0.24 -1.84
N GLY A 115 9.68 -0.48 -3.01
CA GLY A 115 11.14 -0.54 -3.12
C GLY A 115 11.71 -1.66 -2.25
N ASP A 116 12.54 -1.31 -1.27
CA ASP A 116 13.10 -2.26 -0.30
C ASP A 116 12.23 -2.45 0.97
N LEU A 117 11.12 -1.69 1.10
CA LEU A 117 10.25 -1.75 2.28
C LEU A 117 9.10 -2.75 2.06
N PHE A 118 9.06 -3.80 2.88
CA PHE A 118 7.97 -4.75 2.91
C PHE A 118 6.89 -4.35 3.93
N VAL A 119 5.65 -4.22 3.46
CA VAL A 119 4.47 -3.93 4.27
C VAL A 119 3.56 -5.16 4.28
N PRO A 120 3.39 -5.86 5.42
CA PRO A 120 2.65 -7.11 5.48
C PRO A 120 1.14 -6.92 5.28
N ALA A 121 0.43 -7.99 4.90
CA ALA A 121 -1.03 -8.02 4.90
C ALA A 121 -1.60 -7.86 6.31
N GLY A 122 -2.75 -7.22 6.41
CA GLY A 122 -3.44 -7.00 7.67
C GLY A 122 -4.48 -5.90 7.62
N ASP A 123 -5.00 -5.57 8.79
CA ASP A 123 -5.98 -4.51 8.99
C ASP A 123 -5.29 -3.16 9.18
N TYR A 124 -5.53 -2.22 8.28
CA TYR A 124 -4.94 -0.89 8.32
C TYR A 124 -6.01 0.19 8.32
N ARG A 125 -5.71 1.29 9.01
CA ARG A 125 -6.44 2.54 8.87
C ARG A 125 -6.22 3.10 7.48
N ALA A 126 -7.29 3.39 6.77
CA ALA A 126 -7.19 3.89 5.41
C ALA A 126 -8.33 4.80 4.99
N LEU A 127 -8.03 5.61 3.98
CA LEU A 127 -9.02 6.27 3.14
C LEU A 127 -9.38 5.32 1.99
N ARG A 128 -10.66 4.99 1.83
CA ARG A 128 -11.18 4.20 0.71
C ARG A 128 -11.98 5.10 -0.22
N VAL A 129 -11.71 5.01 -1.51
CA VAL A 129 -12.43 5.70 -2.59
C VAL A 129 -12.98 4.62 -3.52
N THR A 130 -14.29 4.52 -3.62
CA THR A 130 -14.97 3.54 -4.47
C THR A 130 -15.65 4.26 -5.63
N LEU A 131 -15.31 3.86 -6.85
CA LEU A 131 -15.94 4.32 -8.08
C LEU A 131 -17.02 3.34 -8.50
N GLY A 132 -18.24 3.83 -8.71
CA GLY A 132 -19.39 3.05 -9.16
C GLY A 132 -19.67 1.85 -8.26
N ALA A 133 -19.87 0.68 -8.88
CA ALA A 133 -20.13 -0.58 -8.18
C ALA A 133 -18.89 -1.15 -7.44
N GLY A 134 -17.70 -0.64 -7.72
CA GLY A 134 -16.47 -1.11 -7.10
C GLY A 134 -16.07 -2.54 -7.48
N GLU A 135 -16.37 -2.98 -8.71
CA GLU A 135 -16.10 -4.35 -9.17
C GLU A 135 -14.72 -4.49 -9.84
N GLY A 136 -14.06 -3.38 -10.11
CA GLY A 136 -12.79 -3.36 -10.82
C GLY A 136 -11.56 -3.59 -9.94
N HIS A 137 -10.40 -3.69 -10.57
CA HIS A 137 -9.13 -3.89 -9.86
C HIS A 137 -8.86 -2.77 -8.85
N ASN A 138 -8.44 -3.20 -7.67
CA ASN A 138 -8.05 -2.33 -6.57
C ASN A 138 -6.69 -1.68 -6.82
N TRP A 139 -6.53 -0.47 -6.29
CA TRP A 139 -5.25 0.21 -6.17
C TRP A 139 -4.97 0.50 -4.69
N TRP A 140 -3.79 0.13 -4.20
CA TRP A 140 -3.42 0.29 -2.79
C TRP A 140 -2.16 1.12 -2.66
N CYS A 141 -2.16 2.04 -1.70
CA CYS A 141 -1.02 2.91 -1.43
C CYS A 141 -0.87 3.22 0.06
N VAL A 142 0.26 3.78 0.48
CA VAL A 142 0.50 4.28 1.84
C VAL A 142 0.57 5.81 1.82
N LEU A 143 -0.43 6.45 2.43
CA LEU A 143 -0.54 7.91 2.53
C LEU A 143 0.41 8.50 3.57
N TYR A 144 0.54 7.81 4.71
CA TYR A 144 1.40 8.22 5.81
C TYR A 144 2.19 7.01 6.34
N PRO A 145 3.53 7.12 6.47
CA PRO A 145 4.38 8.12 5.80
C PRO A 145 4.19 8.06 4.27
N SER A 146 4.49 9.15 3.55
CA SER A 146 4.12 9.35 2.14
C SER A 146 4.91 8.49 1.13
N LEU A 147 4.72 7.18 1.18
CA LEU A 147 5.43 6.20 0.33
C LEU A 147 4.87 6.09 -1.09
N CYS A 148 3.70 6.69 -1.36
CA CYS A 148 3.08 6.66 -2.69
C CYS A 148 3.96 7.19 -3.83
N VAL A 149 4.90 8.09 -3.53
CA VAL A 149 5.84 8.64 -4.51
C VAL A 149 6.85 7.58 -5.00
N LEU A 150 7.23 6.64 -4.13
CA LEU A 150 8.20 5.60 -4.47
C LEU A 150 7.61 4.57 -5.44
N ASP A 151 6.34 4.21 -5.24
CA ASP A 151 5.62 3.27 -6.12
C ASP A 151 5.41 3.84 -7.53
N GLU A 152 5.11 5.15 -7.62
CA GLU A 152 4.96 5.85 -8.91
C GLU A 152 6.28 5.87 -9.69
N ASN A 153 7.41 6.16 -9.03
CA ASN A 153 8.72 6.13 -9.67
C ASN A 153 9.12 4.72 -10.13
N ALA A 154 8.84 3.69 -9.35
CA ALA A 154 9.08 2.30 -9.74
C ALA A 154 8.23 1.91 -10.96
N TYR A 155 6.94 2.26 -10.94
CA TYR A 155 6.03 2.04 -12.06
C TYR A 155 6.50 2.75 -13.34
N LEU A 156 6.91 4.01 -13.24
CA LEU A 156 7.43 4.80 -14.39
C LEU A 156 8.81 4.32 -14.86
N ALA A 157 9.62 3.74 -13.99
CA ALA A 157 10.90 3.12 -14.35
C ALA A 157 10.73 1.81 -15.14
N GLY A 158 9.50 1.32 -15.32
CA GLY A 158 9.23 0.03 -15.96
C GLY A 158 9.60 -1.16 -15.09
N GLU A 159 9.94 -0.91 -13.82
CA GLU A 159 9.97 -1.93 -12.79
C GLU A 159 8.50 -2.25 -12.50
N GLN A 160 7.96 -3.28 -13.14
CA GLN A 160 6.74 -3.89 -12.62
C GLN A 160 7.14 -4.50 -11.27
N PRO A 161 6.76 -3.94 -10.11
CA PRO A 161 6.90 -4.72 -8.89
C PRO A 161 6.06 -5.97 -9.16
N PRO A 162 6.63 -7.18 -9.05
CA PRO A 162 5.82 -8.38 -9.17
C PRO A 162 4.68 -8.21 -8.17
N ILE A 163 3.44 -8.20 -8.63
CA ILE A 163 2.30 -8.42 -7.74
C ILE A 163 2.36 -9.91 -7.39
N GLU A 164 3.39 -10.28 -6.63
CA GLU A 164 3.52 -11.57 -5.99
C GLU A 164 2.73 -11.47 -4.69
N PHE A 165 1.53 -12.04 -4.73
CA PHE A 165 0.69 -12.23 -3.57
C PHE A 165 1.40 -13.15 -2.57
N TYR A 166 2.19 -12.58 -1.66
CA TYR A 166 2.82 -13.32 -0.59
C TYR A 166 1.82 -13.61 0.51
N SER A 167 0.89 -14.54 0.28
CA SER A 167 0.06 -15.05 1.37
C SER A 167 0.98 -15.61 2.46
N SER A 168 0.93 -15.00 3.65
CA SER A 168 1.63 -15.47 4.85
C SER A 168 1.28 -16.92 5.20
N ILE A 169 0.09 -17.40 4.82
CA ILE A 169 -0.33 -18.80 4.91
C ILE A 169 0.39 -19.67 3.85
N GLY A 170 0.61 -19.14 2.65
CA GLY A 170 1.29 -19.82 1.56
C GLY A 170 2.76 -20.14 1.87
N CYS A 171 3.49 -19.22 2.50
CA CYS A 171 4.88 -19.43 2.92
C CYS A 171 4.98 -20.46 4.06
N PHE A 172 4.05 -20.41 5.03
CA PHE A 172 4.00 -21.40 6.10
C PHE A 172 3.67 -22.81 5.58
N LEU A 173 2.72 -22.95 4.67
CA LEU A 173 2.31 -24.26 4.13
C LEU A 173 3.34 -24.86 3.16
N SER A 174 4.02 -24.04 2.36
CA SER A 174 5.10 -24.52 1.48
C SER A 174 6.32 -25.00 2.27
N GLY A 175 6.63 -24.39 3.42
CA GLY A 175 7.62 -24.90 4.36
C GLY A 175 7.20 -26.16 5.13
N LEU A 176 5.89 -26.44 5.25
CA LEU A 176 5.36 -27.59 5.98
C LEU A 176 5.16 -28.84 5.10
N PHE A 177 4.94 -28.67 3.78
CA PHE A 177 4.60 -29.76 2.86
C PHE A 177 5.42 -29.81 1.55
N GLY A 178 6.38 -28.90 1.34
CA GLY A 178 7.26 -28.91 0.16
C GLY A 178 8.59 -29.62 0.42
N GLY A 179 8.65 -30.92 0.12
CA GLY A 179 9.89 -31.68 -0.09
C GLY A 179 10.27 -31.75 -1.56
#